data_AF-A0A7C0USR6-F1
#
_entry.id   AF-A0A7C0USR6-F1
#
_cell.length_a   1.000
_cell.length_b   1.000
_cell.length_c   1.000
_cell.angle_alpha   90.00
_cell.angle_beta   90.00
_cell.angle_gamma   90.00
#
_symmetry.space_group_name_H-M   'P 1'
#
loop_
_entity.id
_entity.type
_entity.pdbx_description
1 polymer ?
#
loop_
_entity_poly.entity_id
_entity_poly.type
_entity_poly.pdbx_seq_one_letter_code
_entity_poly.pdbx_strand_id
1 'polypeptide(L)' 'MKRVPLSLIKNIRRNGLKIINLRKEDFVKRVRIVKGDETIVVSTEKGLMARFSINKLRPQGRNASGVIG' A
#
# COMPACT_ATOMS: atom_id res chain seq x y z
N MET A 1 -1.42 2.45 -4.71
CA MET A 1 -1.43 2.35 -3.23
C MET A 1 -2.27 1.20 -2.72
N LYS A 2 -1.84 0.50 -1.66
CA LYS A 2 -2.56 -0.63 -1.06
C LYS A 2 -2.36 -0.66 0.46
N ARG A 3 -3.45 -0.88 1.21
CA ARG A 3 -3.41 -1.15 2.66
C ARG A 3 -3.68 -2.64 2.90
N VAL A 4 -2.87 -3.30 3.71
CA VAL A 4 -2.98 -4.75 4.00
C VAL A 4 -2.99 -4.96 5.52
N PRO A 5 -3.92 -5.75 6.07
CA PRO A 5 -3.87 -6.14 7.48
C PRO A 5 -2.60 -6.93 7.80
N LEU A 6 -1.94 -6.59 8.92
CA LEU A 6 -0.73 -7.29 9.38
C LEU A 6 -0.96 -8.78 9.65
N SER A 7 -2.19 -9.18 10.01
CA SER A 7 -2.57 -10.58 10.19
C SER A 7 -2.32 -11.43 8.93
N LEU A 8 -2.39 -10.84 7.73
CA LEU A 8 -2.10 -11.53 6.47
C LEU A 8 -0.60 -11.69 6.19
N ILE A 9 0.26 -11.16 7.06
CA ILE A 9 1.73 -11.14 6.95
C ILE A 9 2.39 -12.04 8.02
N LYS A 10 1.62 -12.67 8.92
CA LYS A 10 2.15 -13.40 10.08
C LYS A 10 3.03 -14.61 9.73
N ASN A 11 2.77 -15.29 8.62
CA ASN A 11 3.40 -16.57 8.26
C ASN A 11 4.33 -16.43 7.03
N ILE A 12 5.37 -15.60 7.13
CA ILE A 12 6.37 -15.44 6.07
C ILE A 12 7.26 -16.69 6.01
N ARG A 13 7.41 -17.26 4.82
CA ARG A 13 8.28 -18.40 4.55
C ARG A 13 9.68 -17.90 4.19
N ARG A 14 10.67 -18.81 4.17
CA ARG A 14 12.05 -18.50 3.75
C ARG A 14 12.14 -17.92 2.33
N ASN A 15 11.25 -18.33 1.44
CA ASN A 15 11.15 -17.80 0.07
C ASN A 15 10.27 -16.53 -0.03
N GLY A 16 9.89 -15.93 1.10
CA GLY A 16 9.06 -14.73 1.15
C GLY A 16 7.56 -15.01 1.09
N LEU A 17 6.81 -13.92 0.99
CA LEU A 17 5.34 -13.92 0.93
C LEU A 17 4.90 -12.90 -0.12
N LYS A 18 4.07 -13.33 -1.07
CA LYS A 18 3.52 -12.41 -2.08
C LYS A 18 2.42 -11.54 -1.46
N ILE A 19 2.62 -10.22 -1.46
CA ILE A 19 1.71 -9.25 -0.80
C ILE A 19 1.06 -8.26 -1.76
N ILE A 20 1.58 -8.09 -2.98
CA ILE A 20 1.03 -7.20 -3.99
C ILE A 20 1.28 -7.76 -5.40
N ASN A 21 0.35 -7.51 -6.31
CA ASN A 21 0.54 -7.72 -7.73
C ASN A 21 0.93 -6.38 -8.37
N LEU A 22 2.13 -6.34 -8.94
CA LEU A 22 2.66 -5.17 -9.64
C LEU A 22 2.50 -5.37 -11.15
N ARG A 23 2.28 -4.29 -11.89
CA ARG A 23 2.35 -4.33 -13.35
C ARG A 23 3.81 -4.41 -13.79
N LYS A 24 4.03 -4.73 -15.05
CA LYS A 24 5.36 -4.68 -15.65
C LYS A 24 5.91 -3.25 -15.48
N GLU A 25 7.17 -3.13 -15.06
CA GLU A 25 7.89 -1.88 -14.73
C GLU A 25 7.48 -1.17 -13.41
N ASP A 26 6.47 -1.66 -12.68
CA ASP A 26 6.15 -1.11 -11.36
C ASP A 26 7.07 -1.67 -10.26
N PHE A 27 7.37 -0.84 -9.27
CA PHE A 27 8.11 -1.25 -8.07
C PHE A 27 7.53 -0.63 -6.79
N VAL A 28 7.83 -1.24 -5.64
CA VAL A 28 7.40 -0.72 -4.34
C VAL A 28 8.35 0.38 -3.88
N LYS A 29 7.89 1.63 -3.93
CA LYS A 29 8.69 2.79 -3.48
C LYS A 29 8.81 2.92 -1.96
N ARG A 30 7.75 2.59 -1.21
CA ARG A 30 7.71 2.75 0.26
C ARG A 30 6.68 1.84 0.91
N VAL A 31 7.01 1.36 2.11
CA VAL A 31 6.09 0.63 3.02
C VAL A 31 6.11 1.30 4.39
N ARG A 32 4.93 1.41 5.02
CA ARG A 32 4.75 1.95 6.37
C ARG A 32 3.67 1.15 7.11
N ILE A 33 3.86 0.95 8.40
CA ILE A 33 2.82 0.47 9.31
C ILE A 33 1.99 1.68 9.75
N VAL A 34 0.67 1.50 9.79
CA VAL A 34 -0.30 2.54 10.14
C VAL A 34 -1.31 1.97 11.12
N LYS A 35 -1.86 2.82 11.99
CA LYS A 35 -2.82 2.47 13.06
C LYS A 35 -4.25 2.88 12.71
N GLY A 36 -4.47 3.75 11.72
CA GLY A 36 -5.78 4.08 11.16
C GLY A 36 -6.24 5.53 11.32
N ASP A 37 -5.49 6.36 12.03
CA ASP A 37 -5.73 7.79 12.23
C ASP A 37 -4.86 8.68 11.33
N GLU A 38 -3.96 8.07 10.55
CA GLU A 38 -3.02 8.82 9.73
C GLU A 38 -3.65 9.45 8.48
N THR A 39 -3.02 10.53 8.03
CA THR A 39 -3.30 11.14 6.74
C THR A 39 -2.21 10.78 5.74
N ILE A 40 -2.62 10.40 4.52
CA ILE A 40 -1.73 10.23 3.39
C ILE A 40 -1.64 11.55 2.63
N VAL A 41 -0.41 11.93 2.32
CA VAL A 41 -0.09 12.99 1.36
C VAL A 41 0.78 12.41 0.26
N VAL A 42 0.34 12.57 -0.98
CA VAL A 42 1.11 12.21 -2.18
C VAL A 42 1.34 13.48 -2.97
N SER A 43 2.59 13.72 -3.37
CA SER A 43 2.96 14.80 -4.27
C SER A 43 3.68 14.27 -5.50
N THR A 44 3.55 15.00 -6.60
CA THR A 44 4.30 14.74 -7.84
C THR A 44 5.39 15.79 -8.02
N GLU A 45 6.37 15.48 -8.86
CA GLU A 45 7.46 16.41 -9.20
C GLU A 45 6.95 17.69 -9.89
N LYS A 46 5.75 17.65 -10.47
CA LYS A 46 5.08 18.81 -11.09
C LYS A 46 4.32 19.68 -10.08
N GLY A 47 4.47 19.42 -8.78
CA GLY A 47 3.83 20.21 -7.72
C GLY A 47 2.35 19.89 -7.46
N LEU A 48 1.81 18.81 -8.05
CA LEU A 48 0.45 18.35 -7.73
C LEU A 48 0.46 17.60 -6.40
N MET A 49 -0.60 17.78 -5.60
CA MET A 49 -0.74 17.13 -4.31
C MET A 49 -2.14 16.57 -4.09
N ALA A 50 -2.22 15.36 -3.52
CA ALA A 50 -3.44 14.77 -2.98
C ALA A 50 -3.26 14.50 -1.49
N ARG A 51 -4.26 14.88 -0.68
CA ARG A 51 -4.30 14.64 0.77
C ARG A 51 -5.61 13.95 1.14
N PHE A 52 -5.53 12.80 1.83
CA PHE A 52 -6.70 12.06 2.26
C PHE A 52 -6.42 11.20 3.50
N SER A 53 -7.46 10.92 4.29
CA SER A 53 -7.36 9.98 5.42
C SER A 53 -7.03 8.57 4.94
N ILE A 54 -6.16 7.86 5.67
CA ILE A 54 -5.82 6.45 5.42
C ILE A 54 -7.06 5.55 5.32
N ASN A 55 -8.17 5.94 5.95
CA ASN A 55 -9.42 5.18 5.95
C ASN A 55 -10.13 5.18 4.59
N LYS A 56 -9.81 6.12 3.69
CA LYS A 56 -10.27 6.07 2.29
C LYS A 56 -9.66 4.88 1.53
N LEU A 57 -8.51 4.37 1.97
CA LEU A 57 -7.94 3.12 1.46
C LEU A 57 -8.51 1.93 2.24
N ARG A 58 -9.48 1.23 1.64
CA ARG A 58 -10.00 -0.01 2.21
C ARG A 58 -8.85 -1.05 2.37
N PRO A 59 -8.80 -1.82 3.47
CA PRO A 59 -7.88 -2.93 3.58
C PRO A 59 -8.15 -3.94 2.46
N GLN A 60 -7.09 -4.46 1.85
CA GLN A 60 -7.18 -5.39 0.73
C GLN A 60 -6.40 -6.67 1.01
N GLY A 61 -6.88 -7.77 0.44
CA GLY A 61 -6.19 -9.06 0.47
C GLY A 61 -4.90 -9.07 -0.34
N ARG A 62 -4.05 -10.08 -0.12
CA ARG A 62 -2.70 -10.17 -0.70
C ARG A 62 -2.66 -10.14 -2.24
N ASN A 63 -3.67 -10.68 -2.92
CA ASN A 63 -3.70 -10.75 -4.39
C ASN A 63 -4.19 -9.47 -5.07
N ALA A 64 -4.63 -8.45 -4.33
CA ALA A 64 -5.07 -7.20 -4.94
C ALA A 64 -3.88 -6.33 -5.41
N SER A 65 -4.08 -5.56 -6.47
CA SER A 65 -3.08 -4.63 -6.99
C SER A 65 -3.10 -3.26 -6.30
N GLY A 66 -4.14 -2.95 -5.53
CA GLY A 66 -4.34 -1.64 -4.92
C GLY A 66 -5.18 -0.71 -5.79
N VAL A 67 -5.16 0.57 -5.43
CA VAL A 67 -5.82 1.68 -6.17
C VAL A 67 -4.78 2.66 -6.69
N ILE A 68 -5.11 3.42 -7.74
CA ILE A 68 -4.26 4.51 -8.25
C ILE A 68 -4.23 5.65 -7.22
N GLY A 69 -3.07 6.25 -7.00
CA GLY A 69 -2.86 7.36 -6.09
C GLY A 69 -1.61 8.14 -6.45
#